data_AF-I0R976-F1
#
_entry.id   AF-I0R976-F1
#
_cell.length_a   1.000
_cell.length_b   1.000
_cell.length_c   1.000
_cell.angle_alpha   90.00
_cell.angle_beta   90.00
_cell.angle_gamma   90.00
#
_symmetry.space_group_name_H-M   'P 1'
#
loop_
_entity.id
_entity.type
_entity.pdbx_description
1 polymer ?
#
loop_
_entity_poly.entity_id
_entity_poly.type
_entity_poly.pdbx_seq_one_letter_code
_entity_poly.pdbx_strand_id
1 'polypeptide(L)'
;MKDYDLHGIKKIEYILYYYKLPIVLSIIIIYIFCSLSYKLITKKNTLLSVAAINIEISNENIPKFSDEYLLNRNFSSKKYNINFYNNLISEENPNDGASYEYAYASSMKLLALMTDKTLDIVLMDKKAYQTFSNNEYLYNLYDLNLSENTTNKQDAILISSPHFSDEIYIGIIQNSRHLEEAVQYINYLINVL
;
A
#
# COMPACT_ATOMS: atom_id res chain seq x y z
N MET A 1 -69.74 17.28 -4.50
CA MET A 1 -68.33 16.85 -4.51
C MET A 1 -67.64 17.60 -5.63
N LYS A 2 -66.71 18.49 -5.32
CA LYS A 2 -65.96 19.25 -6.34
C LYS A 2 -64.73 18.42 -6.70
N ASP A 3 -64.74 17.84 -7.89
CA ASP A 3 -63.57 17.18 -8.47
C ASP A 3 -62.53 18.25 -8.80
N TYR A 4 -61.40 18.20 -8.09
CA TYR A 4 -60.27 19.08 -8.36
C TYR A 4 -59.36 18.38 -9.37
N ASP A 5 -59.64 18.62 -10.65
CA ASP A 5 -58.78 18.16 -11.73
C ASP A 5 -57.52 19.05 -11.80
N LEU A 6 -56.47 18.61 -11.09
CA LEU A 6 -55.21 19.34 -10.97
C LEU A 6 -54.25 18.90 -12.08
N HIS A 7 -54.10 19.75 -13.09
CA HIS A 7 -53.11 19.62 -14.17
C HIS A 7 -51.67 19.61 -13.63
N GLY A 8 -50.78 18.90 -14.33
CA GLY A 8 -49.48 18.37 -13.85
C GLY A 8 -48.59 19.32 -13.05
N ILE A 9 -48.62 20.63 -13.30
CA ILE A 9 -47.84 21.63 -12.55
C ILE A 9 -48.33 21.76 -11.10
N LYS A 10 -49.66 21.79 -10.87
CA LYS A 10 -50.22 21.92 -9.52
C LYS A 10 -50.06 20.64 -8.69
N LYS A 11 -49.94 19.48 -9.34
CA LYS A 11 -49.62 18.20 -8.67
C LYS A 11 -48.18 18.17 -8.17
N ILE A 12 -47.23 18.67 -8.96
CA ILE A 12 -45.82 18.81 -8.54
C ILE A 12 -45.71 19.78 -7.37
N GLU A 13 -46.43 20.89 -7.41
CA GLU A 13 -46.46 21.89 -6.34
C GLU A 13 -47.05 21.32 -5.03
N TYR A 14 -48.12 20.53 -5.12
CA TYR A 14 -48.69 19.82 -3.97
C TYR A 14 -47.73 18.80 -3.36
N ILE A 15 -47.02 18.03 -4.21
CA ILE A 15 -46.02 17.05 -3.77
C ILE A 15 -44.87 17.77 -3.03
N LEU A 16 -44.37 18.88 -3.57
CA LEU A 16 -43.30 19.66 -2.95
C LEU A 16 -43.73 20.30 -1.63
N TYR A 17 -44.99 20.71 -1.48
CA TYR A 17 -45.48 21.35 -0.25
C TYR A 17 -45.71 20.34 0.88
N TYR A 18 -46.32 19.18 0.60
CA TYR A 18 -46.65 18.17 1.63
C TYR A 18 -45.49 17.20 1.91
N TYR A 19 -44.67 16.89 0.91
CA TYR A 19 -43.56 15.92 1.01
C TYR A 19 -42.17 16.58 1.06
N LYS A 20 -42.08 17.87 1.38
CA LYS A 20 -40.79 18.61 1.43
C LYS A 20 -39.73 17.90 2.28
N LEU A 21 -40.10 17.45 3.48
CA LEU A 21 -39.21 16.74 4.40
C LEU A 21 -38.79 15.35 3.87
N PRO A 22 -39.71 14.45 3.47
CA PRO A 22 -39.31 13.15 2.91
C PRO A 22 -38.54 13.26 1.58
N ILE A 23 -38.78 14.30 0.77
CA ILE A 23 -37.98 14.56 -0.44
C ILE A 23 -36.54 14.92 -0.08
N VAL A 24 -36.34 15.84 0.87
CA VAL A 24 -34.99 16.21 1.35
C VAL A 24 -34.29 14.99 1.95
N LEU A 25 -34.98 14.19 2.75
CA LEU A 25 -34.43 12.97 3.34
C LEU A 25 -34.02 11.95 2.26
N SER A 26 -34.84 11.78 1.22
CA SER A 26 -34.52 10.89 0.10
C SER A 26 -33.28 11.34 -0.66
N ILE A 27 -33.12 12.64 -0.89
CA ILE A 27 -31.91 13.21 -1.52
C ILE A 27 -30.67 12.94 -0.66
N ILE A 28 -30.77 13.10 0.66
CA ILE A 28 -29.66 12.80 1.60
C ILE A 28 -29.27 11.32 1.52
N ILE A 29 -30.24 10.42 1.51
CA ILE A 29 -29.99 8.97 1.39
C ILE A 29 -29.31 8.66 0.05
N ILE A 30 -29.83 9.19 -1.06
CA ILE A 30 -29.23 9.02 -2.40
C ILE A 30 -27.79 9.55 -2.43
N TYR A 31 -27.54 10.72 -1.84
CA TYR A 31 -26.20 11.29 -1.76
C TYR A 31 -25.23 10.35 -1.00
N ILE A 32 -25.65 9.80 0.14
CA ILE A 32 -24.87 8.83 0.91
C ILE A 32 -24.59 7.59 0.05
N PHE A 33 -25.60 7.01 -0.60
CA PHE A 33 -25.44 5.83 -1.46
C PHE A 33 -24.51 6.09 -2.65
N CYS A 34 -24.64 7.22 -3.33
CA CYS A 34 -23.75 7.62 -4.40
C CYS A 34 -22.31 7.78 -3.90
N SER A 35 -22.11 8.39 -2.72
CA SER A 35 -20.77 8.57 -2.14
C SER A 35 -20.11 7.24 -1.77
N LEU A 36 -20.87 6.28 -1.23
CA LEU A 36 -20.38 4.95 -0.88
C LEU A 36 -20.03 4.16 -2.14
N SER A 37 -20.92 4.18 -3.14
CA SER A 37 -20.71 3.50 -4.42
C SER A 37 -19.48 4.06 -5.14
N TYR A 38 -19.33 5.39 -5.16
CA TYR A 38 -18.16 6.04 -5.73
C TYR A 38 -16.87 5.59 -5.06
N LYS A 39 -16.84 5.49 -3.71
CA LYS A 39 -15.67 5.01 -2.97
C LYS A 39 -15.35 3.55 -3.26
N LEU A 40 -16.35 2.68 -3.38
CA LEU A 40 -16.16 1.27 -3.69
C LEU A 40 -15.61 1.07 -5.12
N ILE A 41 -16.13 1.82 -6.09
CA ILE A 41 -15.72 1.72 -7.50
C ILE A 41 -14.33 2.35 -7.74
N THR A 42 -14.00 3.42 -7.02
CA THR A 42 -12.73 4.15 -7.18
C THR A 42 -11.59 3.55 -6.35
N LYS A 43 -11.83 2.46 -5.61
CA LYS A 43 -10.78 1.81 -4.82
C LYS A 43 -9.75 1.19 -5.77
N LYS A 44 -8.49 1.60 -5.62
CA LYS A 44 -7.36 0.97 -6.32
C LYS A 44 -7.08 -0.42 -5.74
N ASN A 45 -6.73 -1.36 -6.61
CA ASN A 45 -6.25 -2.67 -6.21
C ASN A 45 -4.75 -2.59 -5.92
N THR A 46 -4.33 -3.13 -4.78
CA THR A 46 -2.91 -3.23 -4.44
C THR A 46 -2.29 -4.36 -5.26
N LEU A 47 -1.29 -4.02 -6.08
CA LEU A 47 -0.53 -4.97 -6.88
C LEU A 47 0.54 -5.69 -6.05
N LEU A 48 1.18 -4.93 -5.16
CA LEU A 48 2.31 -5.32 -4.35
C LEU A 48 2.40 -4.39 -3.13
N SER A 49 2.90 -4.89 -2.01
CA SER A 49 3.29 -4.06 -0.86
C SER A 49 4.79 -4.12 -0.57
N VAL A 50 5.38 -2.96 -0.36
CA VAL A 50 6.80 -2.77 -0.06
C VAL A 50 6.94 -2.04 1.28
N ALA A 51 7.77 -2.55 2.18
CA ALA A 51 8.11 -1.87 3.43
C ALA A 51 9.58 -1.43 3.42
N ALA A 52 9.84 -0.20 3.87
CA ALA A 52 11.16 0.31 4.16
C ALA A 52 11.39 0.24 5.67
N ILE A 53 12.38 -0.54 6.08
CA ILE A 53 12.68 -0.88 7.47
C ILE A 53 14.04 -0.31 7.84
N ASN A 54 14.07 0.56 8.85
CA ASN A 54 15.24 1.33 9.28
C ASN A 54 15.90 2.16 8.16
N ILE A 55 15.21 2.34 7.04
CA ILE A 55 15.61 3.19 5.92
C ILE A 55 14.42 4.10 5.56
N GLU A 56 14.73 5.23 4.94
CA GLU A 56 13.72 6.17 4.47
C GLU A 56 13.77 6.25 2.94
N ILE A 57 12.65 5.95 2.29
CA ILE A 57 12.46 6.25 0.88
C ILE A 57 12.04 7.71 0.77
N SER A 58 12.89 8.56 0.17
CA SER A 58 12.54 9.95 -0.11
C SER A 58 11.25 10.03 -0.94
N ASN A 59 10.37 10.98 -0.59
CA ASN A 59 9.09 11.18 -1.28
C ASN A 59 9.26 11.46 -2.78
N GLU A 60 10.42 11.99 -3.20
CA GLU A 60 10.74 12.23 -4.61
C GLU A 60 10.98 10.94 -5.40
N ASN A 61 11.40 9.86 -4.73
CA ASN A 61 11.69 8.56 -5.34
C ASN A 61 10.46 7.63 -5.33
N ILE A 62 9.43 7.91 -4.52
CA ILE A 62 8.19 7.10 -4.47
C ILE A 62 7.48 7.01 -5.83
N PRO A 63 7.34 8.09 -6.63
CA PRO A 63 6.76 7.98 -7.98
C PRO A 63 7.58 7.07 -8.90
N LYS A 64 8.92 7.13 -8.80
CA LYS A 64 9.84 6.27 -9.56
C LYS A 64 9.64 4.80 -9.18
N PHE A 65 9.50 4.51 -7.89
CA PHE A 65 9.29 3.14 -7.42
C PHE A 65 7.85 2.66 -7.55
N SER A 66 6.88 3.52 -7.85
CA SER A 66 5.45 3.16 -7.91
C SER A 66 4.85 3.31 -9.31
N ASP A 67 4.64 4.56 -9.75
CA ASP A 67 3.95 4.86 -11.00
C ASP A 67 4.76 4.43 -12.22
N GLU A 68 6.07 4.67 -12.22
CA GLU A 68 6.93 4.25 -13.33
C GLU A 68 7.01 2.73 -13.46
N TYR A 69 7.02 2.00 -12.34
CA TYR A 69 6.93 0.53 -12.35
C TYR A 69 5.61 0.06 -12.95
N LEU A 70 4.49 0.64 -12.52
CA LEU A 70 3.16 0.28 -13.05
C LEU A 70 3.08 0.52 -14.56
N LEU A 71 3.61 1.66 -15.03
CA LEU A 71 3.68 1.98 -16.45
C LEU A 71 4.55 0.97 -17.22
N ASN A 72 5.73 0.61 -16.70
CA ASN A 72 6.61 -0.40 -17.30
C ASN A 72 5.89 -1.76 -17.45
N ARG A 73 5.05 -2.11 -16.47
CA ARG A 73 4.25 -3.35 -16.49
C ARG A 73 2.91 -3.23 -17.23
N ASN A 74 2.64 -2.10 -17.90
CA ASN A 74 1.37 -1.79 -18.58
C ASN A 74 0.14 -1.78 -17.65
N PHE A 75 0.34 -1.57 -16.35
CA PHE A 75 -0.74 -1.36 -15.40
C PHE A 75 -1.15 0.12 -15.37
N SER A 76 -2.46 0.36 -15.26
CA SER A 76 -2.97 1.73 -15.08
C SER A 76 -2.84 2.15 -13.62
N SER A 77 -2.10 3.23 -13.34
CA SER A 77 -2.04 3.88 -12.01
C SER A 77 -3.40 4.37 -11.49
N LYS A 78 -4.45 4.39 -12.33
CA LYS A 78 -5.83 4.66 -11.89
C LYS A 78 -6.48 3.46 -11.22
N LYS A 79 -6.11 2.24 -11.62
CA LYS A 79 -6.70 0.98 -11.16
C LYS A 79 -5.82 0.25 -10.14
N TYR A 80 -4.50 0.37 -10.28
CA TYR A 80 -3.53 -0.31 -9.43
C TYR A 80 -2.67 0.68 -8.65
N ASN A 81 -2.19 0.25 -7.49
CA ASN A 81 -1.16 0.93 -6.73
C ASN A 81 -0.17 -0.08 -6.12
N ILE A 82 1.02 0.41 -5.80
CA ILE A 82 1.95 -0.27 -4.90
C ILE A 82 1.83 0.42 -3.55
N ASN A 83 1.64 -0.36 -2.49
CA ASN A 83 1.57 0.19 -1.13
C ASN A 83 2.98 0.30 -0.55
N PHE A 84 3.38 1.51 -0.18
CA PHE A 84 4.65 1.75 0.52
C PHE A 84 4.42 1.98 2.00
N TYR A 85 5.14 1.23 2.81
CA TYR A 85 5.20 1.41 4.26
C TYR A 85 6.58 1.95 4.62
N ASN A 86 6.70 3.27 4.69
CA ASN A 86 7.95 3.94 5.05
C ASN A 86 8.11 4.08 6.57
N ASN A 87 9.35 4.33 6.99
CA ASN A 87 9.72 4.59 8.38
C ASN A 87 9.31 3.47 9.35
N LEU A 88 9.36 2.21 8.88
CA LEU A 88 9.19 1.09 9.79
C LEU A 88 10.49 0.85 10.56
N ILE A 89 10.40 0.63 11.87
CA ILE A 89 11.56 0.37 12.72
C ILE A 89 11.46 -1.06 13.21
N SER A 90 12.52 -1.84 13.00
CA SER A 90 12.56 -3.24 13.47
C SER A 90 13.04 -3.37 14.91
N GLU A 91 13.82 -2.41 15.41
CA GLU A 91 14.44 -2.48 16.74
C GLU A 91 14.53 -1.13 17.43
N GLU A 92 14.32 -1.15 18.74
CA GLU A 92 14.33 0.00 19.63
C GLU A 92 15.74 0.60 19.76
N ASN A 93 15.84 1.94 19.79
CA ASN A 93 16.99 2.60 20.41
C ASN A 93 16.60 2.91 21.86
N PRO A 94 17.07 2.14 22.86
CA PRO A 94 16.62 2.24 24.25
C PRO A 94 16.99 3.57 24.94
N ASN A 95 17.72 4.47 24.26
CA ASN A 95 18.17 5.74 24.81
C ASN A 95 17.24 6.92 24.52
N ASP A 96 16.15 6.72 23.79
CA ASP A 96 15.31 7.83 23.31
C ASP A 96 13.84 7.61 23.69
N GLY A 97 13.44 8.13 24.87
CA GLY A 97 12.14 7.85 25.49
C GLY A 97 10.91 8.38 24.74
N ALA A 98 11.07 9.36 23.84
CA ALA A 98 10.01 9.80 22.93
C ALA A 98 9.83 8.84 21.73
N SER A 99 10.87 8.08 21.40
CA SER A 99 10.92 7.15 20.28
C SER A 99 10.34 5.77 20.63
N TYR A 100 10.02 5.51 21.91
CA TYR A 100 9.47 4.23 22.37
C TYR A 100 8.09 3.92 21.78
N GLU A 101 7.14 4.85 21.93
CA GLU A 101 5.76 4.64 21.46
C GLU A 101 5.72 4.52 19.92
N TYR A 102 6.58 5.29 19.24
CA TYR A 102 6.74 5.21 17.80
C TYR A 102 7.34 3.88 17.35
N ALA A 103 8.45 3.43 17.95
CA ALA A 103 9.08 2.15 17.63
C ALA A 103 8.13 0.97 17.91
N TYR A 104 7.36 1.04 19.00
CA TYR A 104 6.35 0.04 19.33
C TYR A 104 5.22 0.00 18.29
N ALA A 105 4.62 1.15 17.97
CA ALA A 105 3.57 1.23 16.96
C ALA A 105 4.06 0.77 15.58
N SER A 106 5.30 1.10 15.24
CA SER A 106 5.97 0.73 13.99
C SER A 106 6.21 -0.78 13.91
N SER A 107 6.73 -1.38 14.98
CA SER A 107 6.91 -2.83 15.11
C SER A 107 5.58 -3.58 15.04
N MET A 108 4.55 -3.09 15.75
CA MET A 108 3.22 -3.69 15.73
C MET A 108 2.60 -3.64 14.32
N LYS A 109 2.76 -2.51 13.61
CA LYS A 109 2.31 -2.37 12.22
C LYS A 109 3.02 -3.35 11.30
N LEU A 110 4.34 -3.51 11.45
CA LEU A 110 5.12 -4.47 10.68
C LEU A 110 4.64 -5.91 10.93
N LEU A 111 4.43 -6.29 12.19
CA LEU A 111 3.92 -7.61 12.57
C LEU A 111 2.51 -7.87 11.99
N ALA A 112 1.63 -6.86 12.01
CA ALA A 112 0.31 -6.98 11.40
C ALA A 112 0.41 -7.22 9.88
N LEU A 113 1.24 -6.45 9.17
CA LEU A 113 1.43 -6.58 7.72
C LEU A 113 1.97 -7.96 7.32
N MET A 114 2.94 -8.47 8.10
CA MET A 114 3.51 -9.81 7.95
C MET A 114 2.46 -10.90 8.22
N THR A 115 1.68 -10.78 9.29
CA THR A 115 0.68 -11.78 9.69
C THR A 115 -0.50 -11.85 8.71
N ASP A 116 -0.95 -10.70 8.20
CA ASP A 116 -2.02 -10.61 7.22
C ASP A 116 -1.60 -11.10 5.82
N LYS A 117 -0.31 -11.44 5.62
CA LYS A 117 0.31 -11.78 4.33
C LYS A 117 0.07 -10.71 3.27
N THR A 118 0.08 -9.45 3.72
CA THR A 118 -0.12 -8.28 2.87
C THR A 118 1.19 -7.64 2.46
N LEU A 119 2.28 -7.94 3.18
CA LEU A 119 3.63 -7.50 2.87
C LEU A 119 4.32 -8.50 1.95
N ASP A 120 4.90 -7.99 0.87
CA ASP A 120 5.55 -8.83 -0.14
C ASP A 120 7.06 -8.63 -0.14
N ILE A 121 7.51 -7.37 -0.08
CA ILE A 121 8.93 -7.00 -0.17
C ILE A 121 9.32 -6.11 0.99
N VAL A 122 10.55 -6.29 1.46
CA VAL A 122 11.20 -5.44 2.44
C VAL A 122 12.50 -4.87 1.88
N LEU A 123 12.66 -3.56 2.03
CA LEU A 123 13.90 -2.84 1.84
C LEU A 123 14.44 -2.51 3.22
N MET A 124 15.68 -2.88 3.50
CA MET A 124 16.22 -2.91 4.86
C MET A 124 17.66 -2.44 4.93
N ASP A 125 18.00 -1.80 6.04
CA ASP A 125 19.40 -1.62 6.43
C ASP A 125 20.01 -2.96 6.86
N LYS A 126 21.33 -2.96 7.06
CA LYS A 126 22.05 -4.17 7.49
C LYS A 126 21.50 -4.76 8.79
N LYS A 127 21.07 -3.92 9.74
CA LYS A 127 20.58 -4.35 11.05
C LYS A 127 19.24 -5.09 10.91
N ALA A 128 18.28 -4.51 10.20
CA ALA A 128 16.99 -5.12 9.92
C ALA A 128 17.18 -6.42 9.10
N TYR A 129 18.09 -6.43 8.13
CA TYR A 129 18.41 -7.65 7.37
C TYR A 129 18.86 -8.79 8.27
N GLN A 130 19.80 -8.54 9.18
CA GLN A 130 20.27 -9.58 10.10
C GLN A 130 19.12 -10.15 10.94
N THR A 131 18.24 -9.30 11.43
CA THR A 131 17.08 -9.73 12.24
C THR A 131 16.07 -10.51 11.40
N PHE A 132 15.74 -10.08 10.19
CA PHE A 132 14.80 -10.80 9.32
C PHE A 132 15.35 -12.14 8.83
N SER A 133 16.62 -12.16 8.42
CA SER A 133 17.31 -13.36 7.96
C SER A 133 17.49 -14.40 9.08
N ASN A 134 17.78 -13.96 10.31
CA ASN A 134 17.95 -14.87 11.45
C ASN A 134 16.63 -15.46 11.94
N ASN A 135 15.51 -14.74 11.78
CA ASN A 135 14.18 -15.22 12.11
C ASN A 135 13.49 -15.93 10.94
N GLU A 136 14.19 -16.20 9.83
CA GLU A 136 13.68 -16.90 8.66
C GLU A 136 12.43 -16.26 8.03
N TYR A 137 12.29 -14.93 8.16
CA TYR A 137 11.16 -14.18 7.59
C TYR A 137 11.28 -13.96 6.08
N LEU A 138 12.46 -14.18 5.52
CA LEU A 138 12.75 -13.96 4.11
C LEU A 138 12.61 -15.26 3.31
N TYR A 139 12.14 -15.10 2.08
CA TYR A 139 12.03 -16.17 1.10
C TYR A 139 13.41 -16.53 0.54
N ASN A 140 13.65 -17.81 0.28
CA ASN A 140 14.89 -18.28 -0.32
C ASN A 140 14.91 -17.96 -1.83
N LEU A 141 15.91 -17.20 -2.26
CA LEU A 141 16.05 -16.71 -3.63
C LEU A 141 16.76 -17.69 -4.57
N TYR A 142 17.26 -18.83 -4.10
CA TYR A 142 18.04 -19.78 -4.89
C TYR A 142 17.33 -20.24 -6.18
N ASP A 143 16.03 -20.48 -6.10
CA ASP A 143 15.21 -20.93 -7.23
C ASP A 143 14.72 -19.77 -8.11
N LEU A 144 15.02 -18.53 -7.72
CA LEU A 144 14.61 -17.33 -8.44
C LEU A 144 15.78 -16.87 -9.31
N ASN A 145 15.54 -16.67 -10.61
CA ASN A 145 16.55 -16.18 -11.56
C ASN A 145 16.87 -14.69 -11.36
N LEU A 146 17.22 -14.29 -10.14
CA LEU A 146 17.61 -12.95 -9.74
C LEU A 146 19.14 -12.87 -9.88
N SER A 147 19.65 -12.13 -10.86
CA SER A 147 21.05 -12.26 -11.32
C SER A 147 22.08 -11.38 -10.59
N GLU A 148 21.80 -10.94 -9.37
CA GLU A 148 22.65 -9.96 -8.66
C GLU A 148 23.19 -10.46 -7.33
N ASN A 149 24.05 -9.64 -6.71
CA ASN A 149 24.78 -9.85 -5.45
C ASN A 149 23.86 -10.31 -4.30
N THR A 150 23.48 -11.58 -4.29
CA THR A 150 22.73 -12.21 -3.21
C THR A 150 23.60 -12.32 -1.98
N THR A 151 22.98 -12.21 -0.81
CA THR A 151 23.63 -12.48 0.47
C THR A 151 24.12 -13.93 0.55
N ASN A 152 25.01 -14.23 1.50
CA ASN A 152 25.53 -15.59 1.70
C ASN A 152 24.45 -16.64 1.95
N LYS A 153 23.31 -16.23 2.54
CA LYS A 153 22.15 -17.10 2.79
C LYS A 153 21.18 -17.16 1.61
N GLN A 154 21.41 -16.35 0.57
CA GLN A 154 20.59 -16.27 -0.64
C GLN A 154 19.12 -15.95 -0.33
N ASP A 155 18.90 -15.13 0.68
CA ASP A 155 17.58 -14.72 1.18
C ASP A 155 17.31 -13.22 0.97
N ALA A 156 18.32 -12.46 0.52
CA ALA A 156 18.19 -11.08 0.12
C ALA A 156 19.19 -10.72 -0.99
N ILE A 157 18.92 -9.62 -1.70
CA ILE A 157 19.81 -8.99 -2.68
C ILE A 157 20.41 -7.74 -2.07
N LEU A 158 21.72 -7.55 -2.25
CA LEU A 158 22.44 -6.37 -1.80
C LEU A 158 22.58 -5.36 -2.93
N ILE A 159 22.09 -4.13 -2.71
CA ILE A 159 22.18 -3.02 -3.66
C ILE A 159 22.85 -1.82 -3.00
N SER A 160 23.80 -1.20 -3.70
CA SER A 160 24.33 0.11 -3.37
C SER A 160 23.74 1.14 -4.34
N SER A 161 22.88 2.02 -3.84
CA SER A 161 22.18 3.01 -4.67
C SER A 161 22.52 4.43 -4.23
N PRO A 162 22.65 5.41 -5.15
CA PRO A 162 22.77 6.83 -4.78
C PRO A 162 21.51 7.38 -4.13
N HIS A 163 20.38 6.67 -4.21
CA HIS A 163 19.11 7.07 -3.58
C HIS A 163 19.08 6.82 -2.08
N PHE A 164 20.06 6.12 -1.51
CA PHE A 164 20.14 5.76 -0.10
C PHE A 164 21.55 6.00 0.44
N SER A 165 21.66 6.31 1.73
CA SER A 165 22.95 6.64 2.35
C SER A 165 23.84 5.42 2.57
N ASP A 166 23.25 4.24 2.70
CA ASP A 166 23.92 2.98 3.03
C ASP A 166 23.50 1.86 2.05
N GLU A 167 24.23 0.74 2.11
CA GLU A 167 23.85 -0.51 1.46
C GLU A 167 22.43 -0.95 1.86
N ILE A 168 21.64 -1.33 0.87
CA ILE A 168 20.27 -1.79 1.05
C ILE A 168 20.20 -3.27 0.77
N TYR A 169 19.49 -3.95 1.65
CA TYR A 169 19.13 -5.35 1.49
C TYR A 169 17.68 -5.41 1.03
N ILE A 170 17.42 -6.16 -0.03
CA ILE A 170 16.09 -6.35 -0.60
C ILE A 170 15.70 -7.81 -0.41
N GLY A 171 14.64 -8.04 0.37
CA GLY A 171 14.13 -9.37 0.66
C GLY A 171 12.67 -9.52 0.21
N ILE A 172 12.31 -10.73 -0.23
CA ILE A 172 10.91 -11.13 -0.38
C ILE A 172 10.47 -11.77 0.93
N ILE A 173 9.29 -11.42 1.44
CA ILE A 173 8.75 -12.06 2.64
C ILE A 173 8.33 -13.50 2.32
N GLN A 174 8.70 -14.45 3.19
CA GLN A 174 8.48 -15.88 3.01
C GLN A 174 7.01 -16.25 2.73
N ASN A 175 6.07 -15.49 3.29
CA ASN A 175 4.63 -15.73 3.16
C ASN A 175 3.93 -14.83 2.12
N SER A 176 4.69 -14.12 1.27
CA SER A 176 4.16 -13.27 0.21
C SER A 176 3.18 -14.04 -0.70
N ARG A 177 2.08 -13.38 -1.07
CA ARG A 177 1.08 -13.94 -2.01
C ARG A 177 1.38 -13.56 -3.46
N HIS A 178 2.34 -12.68 -3.69
CA HIS A 178 2.63 -12.07 -4.99
C HIS A 178 4.07 -12.36 -5.42
N LEU A 179 4.57 -13.59 -5.22
CA LEU A 179 5.96 -13.97 -5.48
C LEU A 179 6.44 -13.61 -6.89
N GLU A 180 5.65 -13.95 -7.92
CA GLU A 180 5.98 -13.63 -9.32
C GLU A 180 6.12 -12.11 -9.54
N GLU A 181 5.20 -11.33 -8.97
CA GLU A 181 5.20 -9.88 -9.08
C GLU A 181 6.35 -9.26 -8.28
N ALA A 182 6.69 -9.86 -7.13
CA ALA A 182 7.79 -9.42 -6.29
C ALA A 182 9.13 -9.60 -7.00
N VAL A 183 9.36 -10.74 -7.68
CA VAL A 183 10.56 -10.97 -8.49
C VAL A 183 10.70 -9.93 -9.59
N GLN A 184 9.62 -9.64 -10.31
CA GLN A 184 9.63 -8.64 -11.38
C GLN A 184 9.89 -7.24 -10.85
N TYR A 185 9.33 -6.91 -9.70
CA TYR A 185 9.55 -5.63 -9.04
C TYR A 185 11.00 -5.48 -8.56
N ILE A 186 11.60 -6.53 -8.01
CA ILE A 186 13.02 -6.49 -7.60
C ILE A 186 13.92 -6.32 -8.83
N ASN A 187 13.67 -7.05 -9.92
CA ASN A 187 14.39 -6.85 -11.18
C ASN A 187 14.25 -5.41 -11.70
N TYR A 188 13.08 -4.79 -11.55
CA TYR A 188 12.92 -3.39 -11.90
C TYR A 188 13.74 -2.47 -10.99
N LEU A 189 13.69 -2.67 -9.66
CA LEU A 189 14.44 -1.87 -8.71
C LEU A 189 15.94 -1.93 -8.96
N ILE A 190 16.47 -3.11 -9.25
CA ILE A 190 17.88 -3.32 -9.62
C ILE A 190 18.33 -2.41 -10.78
N ASN A 191 17.49 -2.21 -11.78
CA ASN A 191 17.83 -1.40 -12.95
C ASN A 191 17.67 0.11 -12.72
N VAL A 192 16.99 0.49 -11.63
CA VAL A 192 16.54 1.86 -11.37
C VAL A 192 17.26 2.50 -10.19
N LEU A 193 17.74 1.67 -9.26
CA LEU A 193 18.57 2.02 -8.11
C LEU A 193 20.04 2.09 -8.49
#